data_AF-A0A9D4R843-F1
#
_entry.id   AF-A0A9D4R843-F1
#
_cell.length_a   1.000
_cell.length_b   1.000
_cell.length_c   1.000
_cell.angle_alpha   90.00
_cell.angle_beta   90.00
_cell.angle_gamma   90.00
#
_symmetry.space_group_name_H-M   'P 1'
#
loop_
_entity.id
_entity.type
_entity.pdbx_description
1 polymer ?
#
loop_
_entity_poly.entity_id
_entity_poly.type
_entity_poly.pdbx_seq_one_letter_code
_entity_poly.pdbx_strand_id
1 'polypeptide(L)'
;MSLCLTKREADAVMSEIIVNKRLISDLKMLEHAPCMVHVHCVEHCLTLACSDAAKDVPYLHVTHYKNTLKNLYVHVNGSDVRQFKLEALQEIMNEPTLRLKDPISIRWLSMEGAVKTIQQCYGSIVAYLQSNEGRYTVGDDIAEGLLKEVTHFKFSVFTAILSDILSVIQLQSDLLD
;
A
#
# COMPACT_ATOMS: atom_id res chain seq x y z
N MET A 1 15.28 34.10 -26.64
CA MET A 1 15.99 34.77 -25.52
C MET A 1 15.96 33.80 -24.35
N SER A 2 16.98 32.92 -24.25
CA SER A 2 17.05 31.91 -23.19
C SER A 2 17.41 32.57 -21.87
N LEU A 3 16.52 32.48 -20.89
CA LEU A 3 16.83 32.83 -19.51
C LEU A 3 17.67 31.70 -18.91
N CYS A 4 18.97 31.95 -18.83
CA CYS A 4 19.93 31.12 -18.11
C CYS A 4 19.76 31.46 -16.62
N LEU A 5 19.02 30.63 -15.88
CA LEU A 5 18.90 30.78 -14.43
C LEU A 5 20.29 30.62 -13.81
N THR A 6 20.71 31.63 -13.06
CA THR A 6 22.05 31.64 -12.48
C THR A 6 22.12 30.72 -11.27
N LYS A 7 23.29 30.13 -11.02
CA LYS A 7 23.53 29.10 -9.98
C LYS A 7 22.97 29.47 -8.58
N ARG A 8 22.90 30.76 -8.25
CA ARG A 8 22.32 31.27 -6.99
C ARG A 8 20.79 31.17 -6.90
N GLU A 9 20.09 31.28 -8.02
CA GLU A 9 18.63 31.14 -8.07
C GLU A 9 18.22 29.67 -7.99
N ALA A 10 19.04 28.76 -8.53
CA ALA A 10 18.87 27.32 -8.37
C ALA A 10 19.07 26.89 -6.90
N ASP A 11 20.05 27.46 -6.19
CA ASP A 11 20.31 27.16 -4.77
C ASP A 11 19.20 27.67 -3.84
N ALA A 12 18.53 28.77 -4.18
CA ALA A 12 17.38 29.29 -3.43
C ALA A 12 16.13 28.39 -3.62
N VAL A 13 15.87 27.95 -4.85
CA VAL A 13 14.78 26.99 -5.16
C VAL A 13 15.05 25.62 -4.51
N MET A 14 16.32 25.21 -4.42
CA MET A 14 16.74 23.98 -3.73
C MET A 14 16.47 23.99 -2.21
N SER A 15 16.29 25.17 -1.59
CA SER A 15 15.97 25.27 -0.15
C SER A 15 14.47 25.16 0.16
N GLU A 16 13.60 25.47 -0.80
CA GLU A 16 12.13 25.36 -0.65
C GLU A 16 11.58 24.03 -1.21
N ILE A 17 12.33 23.33 -2.08
CA ILE A 17 11.93 22.03 -2.61
C ILE A 17 12.61 20.93 -1.82
N ILE A 18 11.83 20.28 -0.95
CA ILE A 18 12.11 19.01 -0.29
C ILE A 18 12.92 18.11 -1.26
N VAL A 19 14.19 17.89 -0.93
CA VAL A 19 15.21 17.31 -1.82
C VAL A 19 14.76 15.96 -2.37
N ASN A 20 14.20 15.98 -3.58
CA ASN A 20 13.87 14.78 -4.33
C ASN A 20 15.17 14.22 -4.91
N LYS A 21 15.55 12.99 -4.53
CA LYS A 21 16.76 12.31 -5.04
C LYS A 21 16.85 12.27 -6.58
N ARG A 22 15.74 12.46 -7.30
CA ARG A 22 15.67 12.53 -8.77
C ARG A 22 16.21 13.81 -9.38
N LEU A 23 16.04 14.96 -8.71
CA LEU A 23 16.68 16.20 -9.17
C LEU A 23 18.20 16.02 -9.21
N ILE A 24 18.77 15.29 -8.25
CA ILE A 24 20.20 15.02 -8.17
C ILE A 24 20.67 14.10 -9.31
N SER A 25 19.90 13.07 -9.71
CA SER A 25 20.27 12.21 -10.83
C SER A 25 20.16 12.93 -12.17
N ASP A 26 19.08 13.70 -12.37
CA ASP A 26 18.85 14.43 -13.61
C ASP A 26 19.91 15.51 -13.80
N LEU A 27 20.29 16.23 -12.73
CA LEU A 27 21.40 17.19 -12.75
C LEU A 27 22.75 16.54 -13.10
N LYS A 28 23.05 15.33 -12.58
CA LYS A 28 24.28 14.60 -12.92
C LYS A 28 24.33 14.16 -14.38
N MET A 29 23.18 13.82 -14.98
CA MET A 29 23.11 13.44 -16.39
C MET A 29 23.27 14.66 -17.31
N LEU A 30 22.70 15.80 -16.92
CA LEU A 30 22.86 17.07 -17.63
C LEU A 30 24.31 17.59 -17.61
N GLU A 31 25.11 17.26 -16.59
CA GLU A 31 26.56 17.54 -16.59
C GLU A 31 27.32 16.84 -17.73
N HIS A 32 26.85 15.66 -18.16
CA HIS A 32 27.50 14.85 -19.20
C HIS A 32 26.84 15.01 -20.58
N ALA A 33 25.57 15.40 -20.61
CA ALA A 33 24.78 15.58 -21.83
C ALA A 33 23.84 16.80 -21.68
N PRO A 34 24.34 18.04 -21.90
CA PRO A 34 23.59 19.26 -21.64
C PRO A 34 22.36 19.48 -22.55
N CYS A 35 22.24 18.69 -23.62
CA CYS A 35 21.10 18.73 -24.55
C CYS A 35 20.08 17.60 -24.30
N MET A 36 20.22 16.82 -23.22
CA MET A 36 19.31 15.72 -22.91
C MET A 36 17.97 16.26 -22.41
N VAL A 37 16.88 15.81 -23.03
CA VAL A 37 15.52 16.11 -22.57
C VAL A 37 15.02 14.93 -21.75
N HIS A 38 14.71 15.18 -20.48
CA HIS A 38 14.13 14.19 -19.59
C HIS A 38 12.60 14.30 -19.63
N VAL A 39 11.93 13.22 -20.03
CA VAL A 39 10.49 13.08 -19.93
C VAL A 39 10.22 11.95 -18.94
N HIS A 40 9.49 12.28 -17.87
CA HIS A 40 9.12 11.30 -16.85
C HIS A 40 7.63 10.97 -16.96
N CYS A 41 7.30 9.70 -16.75
CA CYS A 41 5.91 9.27 -16.64
C CYS A 41 5.31 9.78 -15.32
N VAL A 42 4.18 10.49 -15.39
CA VAL A 42 3.52 11.09 -14.21
C VAL A 42 3.10 10.01 -13.21
N GLU A 43 2.61 8.87 -13.69
CA GLU A 43 2.25 7.71 -12.87
C GLU A 43 3.45 7.15 -12.09
N HIS A 44 4.60 7.06 -12.76
CA HIS A 44 5.84 6.62 -12.12
C HIS A 44 6.32 7.63 -11.06
N CYS A 45 6.20 8.93 -11.36
CA CYS A 45 6.50 9.99 -10.40
C CYS A 45 5.61 9.89 -9.15
N LEU A 46 4.31 9.72 -9.34
CA LEU A 46 3.32 9.58 -8.26
C LEU A 46 3.60 8.36 -7.39
N THR A 47 3.78 7.18 -8.00
CA THR A 47 4.11 5.93 -7.29
C THR A 47 5.35 6.10 -6.41
N LEU A 48 6.40 6.72 -6.95
CA LEU A 48 7.64 6.92 -6.19
C LEU A 48 7.49 7.97 -5.10
N ALA A 49 6.77 9.07 -5.34
CA ALA A 49 6.49 10.07 -4.31
C ALA A 49 5.70 9.46 -3.13
N CYS A 50 4.70 8.62 -3.42
CA CYS A 50 3.97 7.88 -2.38
C CYS A 50 4.88 6.91 -1.63
N SER A 51 5.78 6.23 -2.34
CA SER A 51 6.74 5.32 -1.73
C SER A 51 7.77 6.03 -0.84
N ASP A 52 8.15 7.27 -1.19
CA ASP A 52 9.01 8.10 -0.36
C ASP A 52 8.27 8.62 0.87
N ALA A 53 7.05 9.16 0.71
CA ALA A 53 6.21 9.62 1.83
C ALA A 53 5.88 8.48 2.82
N ALA A 54 5.68 7.25 2.31
CA ALA A 54 5.44 6.08 3.16
C ALA A 54 6.64 5.73 4.06
N LYS A 55 7.87 6.16 3.73
CA LYS A 55 9.07 5.94 4.57
C LYS A 55 9.04 6.76 5.85
N ASP A 56 8.40 7.93 5.81
CA ASP A 56 8.32 8.85 6.92
C ASP A 56 7.28 8.43 7.96
N VAL A 57 6.44 7.43 7.65
CA VAL A 57 5.49 6.86 8.61
C VAL A 57 6.00 5.51 9.10
N PRO A 58 6.52 5.40 10.33
CA PRO A 58 7.17 4.17 10.81
C PRO A 58 6.27 2.94 10.77
N TYR A 59 4.97 3.06 11.04
CA TYR A 59 4.05 1.91 11.00
C TYR A 59 3.76 1.39 9.58
N LEU A 60 3.89 2.26 8.57
CA LEU A 60 3.80 1.93 7.14
C LEU A 60 5.13 1.41 6.58
N HIS A 61 6.21 2.07 6.99
CA HIS A 61 7.57 1.80 6.55
C HIS A 61 8.10 0.50 7.15
N VAL A 62 7.86 0.30 8.45
CA VAL A 62 8.11 -0.98 9.11
C VAL A 62 7.11 -1.95 8.51
N THR A 63 7.64 -2.99 7.89
CA THR A 63 6.98 -4.04 7.11
C THR A 63 5.81 -4.74 7.82
N HIS A 64 5.50 -4.37 9.06
CA HIS A 64 4.47 -4.93 9.92
C HIS A 64 3.10 -4.94 9.25
N TYR A 65 2.54 -3.79 8.86
CA TYR A 65 1.21 -3.74 8.26
C TYR A 65 1.15 -4.56 6.95
N LYS A 66 2.14 -4.38 6.08
CA LYS A 66 2.29 -5.15 4.83
C LYS A 66 2.37 -6.65 5.05
N ASN A 67 3.16 -7.08 6.04
CA ASN A 67 3.32 -8.48 6.39
C ASN A 67 2.03 -9.06 6.94
N THR A 68 1.28 -8.31 7.76
CA THR A 68 -0.03 -8.75 8.25
C THR A 68 -1.00 -8.98 7.09
N LEU A 69 -1.09 -8.04 6.12
CA LEU A 69 -1.91 -8.23 4.92
C LEU A 69 -1.47 -9.45 4.10
N LYS A 70 -0.15 -9.62 3.89
CA LYS A 70 0.40 -10.74 3.13
C LYS A 70 0.14 -12.08 3.82
N ASN A 71 0.33 -12.14 5.14
CA ASN A 71 0.09 -13.34 5.94
C ASN A 71 -1.39 -13.70 5.95
N LEU A 72 -2.28 -12.71 6.03
CA LEU A 72 -3.72 -12.93 5.92
C LEU A 72 -4.10 -13.50 4.55
N TYR A 73 -3.58 -12.89 3.46
CA TYR A 73 -3.78 -13.39 2.11
C TYR A 73 -3.29 -14.83 1.94
N VAL A 74 -2.06 -15.15 2.38
CA VAL A 74 -1.49 -16.50 2.29
C VAL A 74 -2.28 -17.50 3.14
N HIS A 75 -2.72 -17.10 4.34
CA HIS A 75 -3.46 -17.98 5.25
C HIS A 75 -4.80 -18.41 4.65
N VAL A 76 -5.56 -17.47 4.08
CA VAL A 76 -6.89 -17.73 3.50
C VAL A 76 -6.75 -18.37 2.11
N ASN A 77 -5.96 -17.77 1.22
CA ASN A 77 -5.85 -18.21 -0.17
C ASN A 77 -4.96 -19.46 -0.34
N GLY A 78 -4.23 -19.86 0.69
CA GLY A 78 -3.49 -21.13 0.73
C GLY A 78 -4.38 -22.36 0.89
N SER A 79 -5.70 -22.20 1.08
CA SER A 79 -6.65 -23.31 1.18
C SER A 79 -8.04 -22.91 0.68
N ASP A 80 -8.54 -23.61 -0.34
CA ASP A 80 -9.89 -23.40 -0.88
C ASP A 80 -10.98 -23.58 0.18
N VAL A 81 -10.75 -24.46 1.17
CA VAL A 81 -11.67 -24.67 2.30
C VAL A 81 -11.75 -23.42 3.19
N ARG A 82 -10.62 -22.74 3.42
CA ARG A 82 -10.58 -21.51 4.21
C ARG A 82 -11.22 -20.36 3.44
N GLN A 83 -10.95 -20.26 2.14
CA GLN A 83 -11.60 -19.30 1.26
C GLN A 83 -13.13 -19.49 1.24
N PHE A 84 -13.62 -20.72 1.09
CA PHE A 84 -15.06 -21.01 1.12
C PHE A 84 -15.73 -20.65 2.45
N LYS A 85 -15.05 -20.91 3.58
CA LYS A 85 -15.55 -20.50 4.91
C LYS A 85 -15.66 -18.98 5.03
N LEU A 86 -14.69 -18.23 4.49
CA LEU A 86 -14.74 -16.78 4.48
C LEU A 86 -15.90 -16.28 3.61
N GLU A 87 -16.08 -16.84 2.41
CA GLU A 87 -17.19 -16.50 1.50
C GLU A 87 -18.56 -16.75 2.16
N ALA A 88 -18.73 -17.87 2.87
CA ALA A 88 -19.95 -18.15 3.62
C ALA A 88 -20.22 -17.12 4.73
N LEU A 89 -19.18 -16.62 5.41
CA LEU A 89 -19.32 -15.58 6.43
C LEU A 89 -19.65 -14.22 5.82
N GLN A 90 -19.12 -13.92 4.63
CA GLN A 90 -19.47 -12.72 3.87
C GLN A 90 -20.97 -12.72 3.52
N GLU A 91 -21.49 -13.85 3.07
CA GLU A 91 -22.93 -14.00 2.79
C GLU A 91 -23.79 -13.84 4.06
N ILE A 92 -23.39 -14.45 5.18
CA ILE A 92 -24.12 -14.34 6.46
C ILE A 92 -24.17 -12.90 6.97
N MET A 93 -23.09 -12.14 6.78
CA MET A 93 -23.00 -10.75 7.22
C MET A 93 -23.45 -9.73 6.17
N ASN A 94 -23.96 -10.19 5.03
CA ASN A 94 -24.40 -9.35 3.92
C ASN A 94 -23.29 -8.38 3.44
N GLU A 95 -22.04 -8.84 3.52
CA GLU A 95 -20.85 -8.19 2.96
C GLU A 95 -20.64 -8.68 1.52
N PRO A 96 -19.95 -7.91 0.65
CA PRO A 96 -19.66 -8.36 -0.70
C PRO A 96 -18.75 -9.60 -0.68
N THR A 97 -19.11 -10.62 -1.46
CA THR A 97 -18.31 -11.85 -1.60
C THR A 97 -17.03 -11.54 -2.37
N LEU A 98 -15.94 -11.29 -1.63
CA LEU A 98 -14.67 -10.83 -2.18
C LEU A 98 -13.53 -11.76 -1.76
N ARG A 99 -12.69 -12.10 -2.74
CA ARG A 99 -11.42 -12.79 -2.50
C ARG A 99 -10.35 -11.80 -2.09
N LEU A 100 -9.57 -12.15 -1.07
CA LEU A 100 -8.43 -11.35 -0.65
C LEU A 100 -7.44 -11.23 -1.83
N LYS A 101 -6.97 -10.01 -2.08
CA LYS A 101 -5.99 -9.75 -3.14
C LYS A 101 -4.58 -9.78 -2.56
N ASP A 102 -3.62 -10.24 -3.37
CA ASP A 102 -2.23 -10.23 -2.97
C ASP A 102 -1.69 -8.79 -2.89
N PRO A 103 -1.19 -8.32 -1.73
CA PRO A 103 -0.48 -7.05 -1.66
C PRO A 103 0.89 -7.19 -2.35
N ILE A 104 0.96 -6.84 -3.64
CA ILE A 104 2.21 -6.85 -4.41
C ILE A 104 3.19 -5.81 -3.84
N SER A 105 4.38 -6.25 -3.42
CA SER A 105 5.31 -5.44 -2.60
C SER A 105 6.02 -4.30 -3.33
N ILE A 106 6.13 -4.38 -4.66
CA ILE A 106 6.98 -3.49 -5.47
C ILE A 106 6.37 -2.12 -5.76
N ARG A 107 5.05 -1.93 -5.56
CA ARG A 107 4.37 -0.65 -5.79
C ARG A 107 3.35 -0.37 -4.70
N TRP A 108 3.47 0.78 -4.05
CA TRP A 108 2.56 1.20 -2.97
C TRP A 108 1.09 1.23 -3.41
N LEU A 109 0.82 1.74 -4.61
CA LEU A 109 -0.53 1.84 -5.18
C LEU A 109 -1.15 0.48 -5.51
N SER A 110 -0.34 -0.53 -5.79
CA SER A 110 -0.84 -1.90 -6.04
C SER A 110 -1.42 -2.57 -4.80
N MET A 111 -1.30 -1.96 -3.62
CA MET A 111 -1.94 -2.42 -2.38
C MET A 111 -3.37 -1.93 -2.22
N GLU A 112 -3.83 -0.93 -2.99
CA GLU A 112 -5.18 -0.36 -2.85
C GLU A 112 -6.24 -1.45 -2.88
N GLY A 113 -6.17 -2.33 -3.88
CA GLY A 113 -7.14 -3.39 -4.02
C GLY A 113 -7.16 -4.35 -2.83
N ALA A 114 -6.00 -4.65 -2.23
CA ALA A 114 -5.92 -5.53 -1.06
C ALA A 114 -6.48 -4.85 0.19
N VAL A 115 -6.12 -3.59 0.43
CA VAL A 115 -6.59 -2.79 1.57
C VAL A 115 -8.10 -2.58 1.50
N LYS A 116 -8.61 -2.23 0.32
CA LYS A 116 -10.04 -1.99 0.09
C LYS A 116 -10.88 -3.25 0.25
N THR A 117 -10.43 -4.38 -0.31
CA THR A 117 -11.10 -5.66 -0.09
C THR A 117 -11.17 -5.98 1.41
N ILE A 118 -10.06 -5.84 2.13
CA ILE A 118 -10.02 -6.13 3.57
C ILE A 118 -10.91 -5.19 4.37
N GLN A 119 -10.98 -3.90 4.00
CA GLN A 119 -11.89 -2.95 4.63
C GLN A 119 -13.36 -3.32 4.38
N GLN A 120 -13.70 -3.81 3.18
CA GLN A 120 -15.07 -4.16 2.79
C GLN A 120 -15.57 -5.46 3.41
N CYS A 121 -14.68 -6.42 3.69
CA CYS A 121 -15.03 -7.68 4.33
C CYS A 121 -14.38 -7.85 5.72
N TYR A 122 -14.13 -6.72 6.40
CA TYR A 122 -13.42 -6.69 7.67
C TYR A 122 -14.15 -7.50 8.76
N GLY A 123 -15.48 -7.39 8.80
CA GLY A 123 -16.31 -8.15 9.72
C GLY A 123 -16.15 -9.66 9.49
N SER A 124 -16.22 -10.09 8.23
CA SER A 124 -16.01 -11.49 7.82
C SER A 124 -14.66 -12.04 8.19
N ILE A 125 -13.60 -11.25 8.02
CA ILE A 125 -12.25 -11.66 8.39
C ILE A 125 -12.14 -11.87 9.90
N VAL A 126 -12.65 -10.94 10.71
CA VAL A 126 -12.60 -11.06 12.17
C VAL A 126 -13.42 -12.26 12.66
N ALA A 127 -14.65 -12.41 12.17
CA ALA A 127 -15.50 -13.55 12.52
C ALA A 127 -14.89 -14.89 12.11
N TYR A 128 -14.27 -14.94 10.92
CA TYR A 128 -13.55 -16.12 10.44
C TYR A 128 -12.39 -16.47 11.38
N LEU A 129 -11.54 -15.52 11.72
CA LEU A 129 -10.39 -15.75 12.60
C LEU A 129 -10.83 -16.19 14.01
N GLN A 130 -11.88 -15.58 14.56
CA GLN A 130 -12.48 -15.98 15.85
C GLN A 130 -13.07 -17.40 15.81
N SER A 131 -13.70 -17.81 14.71
CA SER A 131 -14.30 -19.14 14.59
C SER A 131 -13.27 -20.29 14.58
N ASN A 132 -12.01 -19.98 14.28
CA ASN A 132 -10.89 -20.91 14.28
C ASN A 132 -10.05 -20.82 15.58
N GLU A 133 -10.33 -19.88 16.46
CA GLU A 133 -9.69 -19.78 17.78
C GLU A 133 -10.04 -21.01 18.63
N GLY A 134 -9.01 -21.74 19.09
CA GLY A 134 -9.17 -22.90 19.98
C GLY A 134 -9.50 -24.24 19.31
N ARG A 135 -9.48 -24.33 17.97
CA ARG A 135 -9.41 -25.64 17.29
C ARG A 135 -7.93 -26.07 17.28
N TYR A 136 -7.66 -27.37 17.43
CA TYR A 136 -6.30 -27.91 17.47
C TYR A 136 -6.00 -28.56 16.12
N THR A 137 -5.79 -27.73 15.10
CA THR A 137 -5.40 -28.12 13.75
C THR A 137 -4.08 -27.46 13.36
N VAL A 138 -3.36 -28.05 12.41
CA VAL A 138 -2.06 -27.55 11.95
C VAL A 138 -2.23 -26.17 11.31
N GLY A 139 -1.72 -25.12 11.98
CA GLY A 139 -1.78 -23.73 11.52
C GLY A 139 -2.66 -22.79 12.34
N ASP A 140 -3.24 -23.26 13.45
CA ASP A 140 -4.09 -22.42 14.32
C ASP A 140 -3.30 -21.38 15.12
N ASP A 141 -2.02 -21.63 15.44
CA ASP A 141 -1.11 -20.62 16.03
C ASP A 141 -0.98 -19.37 15.15
N ILE A 142 -1.04 -19.55 13.82
CA ILE A 142 -0.98 -18.44 12.85
C ILE A 142 -2.31 -17.67 12.85
N ALA A 143 -3.44 -18.37 12.94
CA ALA A 143 -4.75 -17.74 12.99
C ALA A 143 -4.94 -16.91 14.27
N GLU A 144 -4.47 -17.41 15.41
CA GLU A 144 -4.50 -16.68 16.69
C GLU A 144 -3.61 -15.43 16.66
N GLY A 145 -2.39 -15.56 16.10
CA GLY A 145 -1.51 -14.41 15.88
C GLY A 145 -2.13 -13.36 14.97
N LEU A 146 -2.72 -13.78 13.85
CA LEU A 146 -3.43 -12.88 12.93
C LEU A 146 -4.64 -12.23 13.58
N LEU A 147 -5.40 -12.95 14.41
CA LEU A 147 -6.55 -12.39 15.12
C LEU A 147 -6.12 -11.25 16.04
N LYS A 148 -5.06 -11.44 16.83
CA LYS A 148 -4.52 -10.39 17.72
C LYS A 148 -4.08 -9.16 16.94
N GLU A 149 -3.43 -9.35 15.79
CA GLU A 149 -2.99 -8.24 14.96
C GLU A 149 -4.15 -7.51 14.27
N VAL A 150 -5.11 -8.24 13.70
CA VAL A 150 -6.25 -7.65 13.00
C VAL A 150 -7.18 -6.93 13.99
N THR A 151 -7.43 -7.49 15.17
CA THR A 151 -8.28 -6.86 16.19
C THR A 151 -7.62 -5.67 16.88
N HIS A 152 -6.29 -5.50 16.75
CA HIS A 152 -5.59 -4.37 17.33
C HIS A 152 -6.07 -3.05 16.72
N PHE A 153 -6.38 -2.05 17.56
CA PHE A 153 -6.96 -0.78 17.10
C PHE A 153 -6.13 -0.11 15.98
N LYS A 154 -4.79 -0.19 16.08
CA LYS A 154 -3.87 0.33 15.07
C LYS A 154 -4.18 -0.26 13.70
N PHE A 155 -4.33 -1.58 13.58
CA PHE A 155 -4.57 -2.20 12.28
C PHE A 155 -5.91 -1.75 11.68
N SER A 156 -6.96 -1.73 12.48
CA SER A 156 -8.31 -1.32 12.06
C SER A 156 -8.34 0.14 11.56
N VAL A 157 -7.90 1.08 12.40
CA VAL A 157 -7.88 2.51 12.07
C VAL A 157 -6.98 2.78 10.87
N PHE A 158 -5.84 2.08 10.83
CA PHE A 158 -4.87 2.26 9.77
C PHE A 158 -5.38 1.74 8.43
N THR A 159 -6.10 0.62 8.41
CA THR A 159 -6.75 0.08 7.20
C THR A 159 -7.81 1.04 6.68
N ALA A 160 -8.63 1.61 7.55
CA ALA A 160 -9.65 2.59 7.18
C ALA A 160 -9.02 3.86 6.57
N ILE A 161 -8.07 4.48 7.27
CA ILE A 161 -7.38 5.69 6.80
C ILE A 161 -6.65 5.42 5.48
N LEU A 162 -5.97 4.27 5.38
CA LEU A 162 -5.21 3.93 4.19
C LEU A 162 -6.14 3.63 3.00
N SER A 163 -7.30 3.03 3.22
CA SER A 163 -8.32 2.82 2.19
C SER A 163 -8.77 4.16 1.60
N ASP A 164 -9.01 5.17 2.44
CA ASP A 164 -9.43 6.50 1.99
C ASP A 164 -8.31 7.21 1.20
N ILE A 165 -7.09 7.22 1.73
CA ILE A 165 -5.93 7.85 1.09
C ILE A 165 -5.63 7.19 -0.25
N LEU A 166 -5.56 5.85 -0.30
CA LEU A 166 -5.25 5.13 -1.53
C LEU A 166 -6.33 5.31 -2.59
N SER A 167 -7.61 5.37 -2.20
CA SER A 167 -8.71 5.61 -3.14
C SER A 167 -8.58 6.97 -3.84
N VAL A 168 -8.15 8.01 -3.11
CA VAL A 168 -7.95 9.35 -3.68
C VAL A 168 -6.74 9.37 -4.62
N ILE A 169 -5.65 8.70 -4.26
CA ILE A 169 -4.44 8.67 -5.09
C ILE A 169 -4.66 7.83 -6.35
N GLN A 170 -5.37 6.70 -6.25
CA GLN A 170 -5.68 5.86 -7.41
C GLN A 170 -6.62 6.58 -8.40
N LEU A 171 -7.57 7.38 -7.92
CA LEU A 171 -8.42 8.19 -8.79
C LEU A 171 -7.61 9.20 -9.63
N GLN A 172 -6.50 9.72 -9.09
CA GLN A 172 -5.61 10.60 -9.84
C GLN A 172 -4.80 9.82 -10.88
N SER A 173 -4.39 8.59 -10.56
CA SER A 173 -3.74 7.67 -11.50
C SER A 173 -4.65 7.36 -12.69
N ASP A 174 -5.89 6.95 -12.43
CA ASP A 174 -6.87 6.59 -13.47
C ASP A 174 -7.29 7.77 -14.37
N LEU A 175 -7.13 9.02 -13.90
CA LEU A 175 -7.42 10.23 -14.69
C LEU A 175 -6.27 10.62 -15.63
N LEU A 176 -5.06 10.13 -15.35
CA LEU A 176 -3.84 10.47 -16.09
C LEU A 176 -3.52 9.48 -17.22
N ASP A 177 -4.27 8.38 -17.30
CA ASP A 177 -4.26 7.39 -18.38
C ASP A 177 -5.27 7.75 -19.50
#